data_AF-A0A225VPB1-F1
#
_entry.id   AF-A0A225VPB1-F1
#
_cell.length_a   1.000
_cell.length_b   1.000
_cell.length_c   1.000
_cell.angle_alpha   90.00
_cell.angle_beta   90.00
_cell.angle_gamma   90.00
#
_symmetry.space_group_name_H-M   'P 1'
#
loop_
_entity.id
_entity.type
_entity.pdbx_description
1 polymer ?
#
loop_
_entity_poly.entity_id
_entity_poly.type
_entity_poly.pdbx_seq_one_letter_code
_entity_poly.pdbx_strand_id
1 'polypeptide(L)'
;MKFWLYRRTTPEEVSMKLKVTRKTDKTDMNYRYYARYYFRYYVKYPSKIPKDLPKKGVDNIMKARMYDWINKNRSPAQVFNELGFTGTFESARGKPYYEYFERYFKKWRDLQIRLSKPPPKLQINLEKTSHEVMMTRLENWLRSTYTPAQVFKELGFTGSFASARGKPNYEYFELYSKMWSALQTRLSRPPPKLQKTTHEAMMERLEKWLRSTYTPAQVFKELGFTGTFASARGKPNYEYFELYSKMWRVLQSRLSQDI
;
A
#
# COMPACT_ATOMS: atom_id res chain seq x y z
N MET A 1 -18.48 -46.03 -5.38
CA MET A 1 -18.78 -45.15 -4.22
C MET A 1 -19.45 -43.84 -4.63
N LYS A 2 -18.87 -43.07 -5.57
CA LYS A 2 -19.46 -41.82 -6.10
C LYS A 2 -20.87 -42.03 -6.68
N PHE A 3 -21.09 -43.13 -7.40
CA PHE A 3 -22.39 -43.48 -7.99
C PHE A 3 -23.52 -43.59 -6.94
N TRP A 4 -23.32 -44.34 -5.85
CA TRP A 4 -24.30 -44.47 -4.77
C TRP A 4 -24.55 -43.14 -4.04
N LEU A 5 -23.52 -42.30 -3.85
CA LEU A 5 -23.69 -40.97 -3.26
C LEU A 5 -24.47 -40.02 -4.17
N TYR A 6 -24.35 -40.18 -5.49
CA TYR A 6 -25.12 -39.41 -6.47
C TYR A 6 -26.59 -39.81 -6.45
N ARG A 7 -26.88 -41.12 -6.44
CA ARG A 7 -28.25 -41.67 -6.34
C ARG A 7 -28.91 -41.55 -4.97
N ARG A 8 -28.23 -40.94 -3.98
CA ARG A 8 -28.73 -40.81 -2.59
C ARG A 8 -29.12 -42.15 -1.95
N THR A 9 -28.49 -43.24 -2.36
CA THR A 9 -28.71 -44.58 -1.78
C THR A 9 -28.37 -44.53 -0.29
N THR A 10 -29.22 -45.03 0.60
CA THR A 10 -28.95 -44.90 2.04
C THR A 10 -27.84 -45.86 2.49
N PRO A 11 -27.17 -45.61 3.62
CA PRO A 11 -26.21 -46.55 4.16
C PRO A 11 -26.81 -47.95 4.41
N GLU A 12 -28.07 -48.03 4.82
CA GLU A 12 -28.79 -49.30 5.06
C GLU A 12 -28.92 -50.11 3.77
N GLU A 13 -29.36 -49.48 2.68
CA GLU A 13 -29.45 -50.09 1.35
C GLU A 13 -28.08 -50.55 0.84
N VAL A 14 -27.05 -49.73 1.06
CA VAL A 14 -25.68 -50.08 0.67
C VAL A 14 -25.15 -51.26 1.48
N SER A 15 -25.42 -51.30 2.78
CA SER A 15 -25.04 -52.42 3.65
C SER A 15 -25.68 -53.73 3.18
N MET A 16 -26.94 -53.69 2.76
CA MET A 16 -27.63 -54.86 2.19
C MET A 16 -27.01 -55.30 0.86
N LYS A 17 -26.78 -54.37 -0.07
CA LYS A 17 -26.18 -54.67 -1.39
C LYS A 17 -24.76 -55.24 -1.30
N LEU A 18 -23.98 -54.74 -0.34
CA LEU A 18 -22.63 -55.25 -0.06
C LEU A 18 -22.62 -56.53 0.79
N LYS A 19 -23.79 -56.98 1.26
CA LYS A 19 -23.93 -58.14 2.15
C LYS A 19 -23.00 -58.04 3.36
N VAL A 20 -22.93 -56.86 3.99
CA VAL A 20 -22.11 -56.64 5.18
C VAL A 20 -22.74 -57.37 6.36
N THR A 21 -22.19 -58.52 6.72
CA THR A 21 -22.69 -59.38 7.81
C THR A 21 -22.12 -58.99 9.16
N ARG A 22 -20.88 -58.50 9.22
CA ARG A 22 -20.20 -58.08 10.46
C ARG A 22 -19.89 -56.58 10.44
N LYS A 23 -20.71 -55.79 11.13
CA LYS A 23 -20.63 -54.31 11.18
C LYS A 23 -19.48 -53.75 12.05
N THR A 24 -18.51 -54.57 12.41
CA THR A 24 -17.34 -54.18 13.21
C THR A 24 -16.03 -54.79 12.72
N ASP A 25 -16.09 -55.67 11.72
CA ASP A 25 -14.93 -56.42 11.26
C ASP A 25 -14.08 -55.58 10.30
N LYS A 26 -13.06 -54.94 10.86
CA LYS A 26 -12.14 -54.07 10.10
C LYS A 26 -11.31 -54.83 9.04
N THR A 27 -11.27 -56.15 9.08
CA THR A 27 -10.55 -56.96 8.09
C THR A 27 -11.40 -57.19 6.82
N ASP A 28 -12.72 -57.25 6.96
CA ASP A 28 -13.66 -57.39 5.85
C ASP A 28 -13.59 -56.16 4.91
N MET A 29 -13.32 -56.42 3.62
CA MET A 29 -13.28 -55.40 2.58
C MET A 29 -14.64 -54.73 2.37
N ASN A 30 -15.73 -55.48 2.45
CA ASN A 30 -17.09 -54.96 2.28
C ASN A 30 -17.46 -54.03 3.43
N TYR A 31 -17.15 -54.43 4.67
CA TYR A 31 -17.30 -53.55 5.83
C TYR A 31 -16.45 -52.28 5.72
N ARG A 32 -15.16 -52.39 5.35
CA ARG A 32 -14.29 -51.19 5.17
C ARG A 32 -14.84 -50.23 4.12
N TYR A 33 -15.33 -50.76 3.00
CA TYR A 33 -15.96 -49.93 1.98
C TYR A 33 -17.24 -49.29 2.50
N TYR A 34 -18.11 -50.05 3.18
CA TYR A 34 -19.34 -49.56 3.79
C TYR A 34 -19.08 -48.47 4.82
N ALA A 35 -18.13 -48.66 5.74
CA ALA A 35 -17.80 -47.68 6.77
C ALA A 35 -17.34 -46.34 6.16
N ARG A 36 -16.53 -46.38 5.09
CA ARG A 36 -16.17 -45.17 4.33
C ARG A 36 -17.40 -44.56 3.67
N TYR A 37 -18.33 -45.38 3.15
CA TYR A 37 -19.54 -44.91 2.48
C TYR A 37 -20.48 -44.22 3.43
N TYR A 38 -20.77 -44.87 4.56
CA TYR A 38 -21.53 -44.34 5.69
C TYR A 38 -21.02 -42.95 6.06
N PHE A 39 -19.72 -42.81 6.30
CA PHE A 39 -19.11 -41.52 6.65
C PHE A 39 -19.33 -40.47 5.55
N ARG A 40 -19.02 -40.79 4.29
CA ARG A 40 -19.18 -39.84 3.17
C ARG A 40 -20.64 -39.46 2.89
N TYR A 41 -21.58 -40.37 3.12
CA TYR A 41 -22.99 -40.12 2.94
C TYR A 41 -23.47 -39.04 3.92
N TYR A 42 -23.17 -39.20 5.21
CA TYR A 42 -23.60 -38.22 6.22
C TYR A 42 -22.80 -36.91 6.17
N VAL A 43 -21.55 -36.93 5.71
CA VAL A 43 -20.84 -35.69 5.35
C VAL A 43 -21.58 -34.97 4.20
N LYS A 44 -22.15 -35.71 3.24
CA LYS A 44 -22.89 -35.09 2.12
C LYS A 44 -24.29 -34.61 2.53
N TYR A 45 -24.96 -35.34 3.42
CA TYR A 45 -26.34 -35.13 3.84
C TYR A 45 -26.44 -35.03 5.39
N PRO A 46 -25.96 -33.93 6.00
CA PRO A 46 -25.87 -33.81 7.46
C PRO A 46 -27.24 -33.80 8.16
N SER A 47 -28.30 -33.31 7.51
CA SER A 47 -29.67 -33.37 8.03
C SER A 47 -30.24 -34.79 8.16
N LYS A 48 -29.54 -35.80 7.64
CA LYS A 48 -29.93 -37.22 7.72
C LYS A 48 -29.14 -38.01 8.77
N ILE A 49 -28.24 -37.36 9.52
CA ILE A 49 -27.45 -38.04 10.56
C ILE A 49 -28.41 -38.74 11.55
N PRO A 50 -28.19 -40.03 11.88
CA PRO A 50 -29.01 -40.75 12.85
C PRO A 50 -28.93 -40.09 14.23
N LYS A 51 -30.07 -40.05 14.94
CA LYS A 51 -30.17 -39.39 16.26
C LYS A 51 -29.41 -40.15 17.36
N ASP A 52 -29.25 -41.45 17.18
CA ASP A 52 -28.57 -42.40 18.07
C ASP A 52 -27.05 -42.47 17.85
N LEU A 53 -26.52 -41.74 16.87
CA LEU A 53 -25.09 -41.75 16.61
C LEU A 53 -24.31 -41.14 17.79
N PRO A 54 -23.24 -41.79 18.29
CA PRO A 54 -22.43 -41.24 19.36
C PRO A 54 -21.89 -39.85 19.02
N LYS A 55 -21.86 -38.94 20.01
CA LYS A 55 -21.43 -37.54 19.83
C LYS A 55 -20.10 -37.41 19.07
N LYS A 56 -19.11 -38.25 19.40
CA LYS A 56 -17.81 -38.28 18.71
C LYS A 56 -17.95 -38.60 17.20
N GLY A 57 -18.89 -39.46 16.83
CA GLY A 57 -19.19 -39.78 15.43
C GLY A 57 -19.81 -38.59 14.70
N VAL A 58 -20.79 -37.94 15.33
CA VAL A 58 -21.41 -36.70 14.83
C VAL A 58 -20.36 -35.60 14.65
N ASP A 59 -19.52 -35.36 15.66
CA ASP A 59 -18.45 -34.36 15.63
C ASP A 59 -17.49 -34.57 14.46
N ASN A 60 -17.09 -35.81 14.20
CA ASN A 60 -16.19 -36.14 13.09
C ASN A 60 -16.84 -35.86 11.72
N ILE A 61 -18.12 -36.22 11.56
CA ILE A 61 -18.88 -35.96 10.34
C ILE A 61 -19.03 -34.46 10.12
N MET A 62 -19.47 -33.73 11.16
CA MET A 62 -19.71 -32.29 11.08
C MET A 62 -18.43 -31.50 10.88
N LYS A 63 -17.31 -31.92 11.49
CA LYS A 63 -15.99 -31.34 11.25
C LYS A 63 -15.58 -31.49 9.79
N ALA A 64 -15.70 -32.70 9.21
CA ALA A 64 -15.38 -32.93 7.81
C ALA A 64 -16.30 -32.11 6.88
N ARG A 65 -17.60 -32.06 7.18
CA ARG A 65 -18.56 -31.26 6.40
C ARG A 65 -18.26 -29.76 6.47
N MET A 66 -17.86 -29.25 7.61
CA MET A 66 -17.47 -27.84 7.76
C MET A 66 -16.26 -27.47 6.89
N TYR A 67 -15.24 -28.34 6.79
CA TYR A 67 -14.14 -28.13 5.84
C TYR A 67 -14.63 -28.08 4.40
N ASP A 68 -15.55 -28.99 4.04
CA ASP A 68 -16.18 -29.03 2.73
C ASP A 68 -16.95 -27.74 2.40
N TRP A 69 -17.70 -27.19 3.36
CA TRP A 69 -18.42 -25.92 3.21
C TRP A 69 -17.49 -24.73 3.00
N ILE A 70 -16.40 -24.65 3.77
CA ILE A 70 -15.40 -23.60 3.65
C ILE A 70 -14.72 -23.67 2.28
N ASN A 71 -14.26 -24.85 1.88
CA ASN A 71 -13.54 -25.04 0.60
C ASN A 71 -14.43 -24.73 -0.61
N LYS A 72 -15.74 -24.99 -0.51
CA LYS A 72 -16.71 -24.68 -1.56
C LYS A 72 -17.29 -23.27 -1.47
N ASN A 73 -16.76 -22.43 -0.57
CA ASN A 73 -17.25 -21.09 -0.28
C ASN A 73 -18.78 -21.01 -0.16
N ARG A 74 -19.37 -21.97 0.56
CA ARG A 74 -20.82 -21.93 0.84
C ARG A 74 -21.15 -20.65 1.62
N SER A 75 -22.37 -20.15 1.47
CA SER A 75 -22.85 -19.05 2.30
C SER A 75 -23.49 -19.57 3.59
N PRO A 76 -23.54 -18.75 4.66
CA PRO A 76 -24.30 -19.07 5.87
C PRO A 76 -25.72 -19.53 5.60
N ALA A 77 -26.47 -18.84 4.73
CA ALA A 77 -27.84 -19.23 4.39
C ALA A 77 -27.91 -20.61 3.72
N GLN A 78 -26.96 -20.93 2.83
CA GLN A 78 -26.89 -22.25 2.20
C GLN A 78 -26.61 -23.35 3.22
N VAL A 79 -25.68 -23.13 4.15
CA VAL A 79 -25.36 -24.08 5.21
C VAL A 79 -26.54 -24.27 6.17
N PHE A 80 -27.22 -23.18 6.52
CA PHE A 80 -28.41 -23.20 7.37
C PHE A 80 -29.51 -24.09 6.78
N ASN A 81 -29.79 -23.93 5.48
CA ASN A 81 -30.76 -24.76 4.76
C ASN A 81 -30.30 -26.22 4.61
N GLU A 82 -29.00 -26.47 4.35
CA GLU A 82 -28.46 -27.83 4.24
C GLU A 82 -28.51 -28.62 5.56
N LEU A 83 -28.48 -27.91 6.70
CA LEU A 83 -28.71 -28.49 8.03
C LEU A 83 -30.19 -28.78 8.31
N GLY A 84 -31.09 -28.38 7.42
CA GLY A 84 -32.54 -28.57 7.56
C GLY A 84 -33.22 -27.53 8.44
N PHE A 85 -32.55 -26.41 8.74
CA PHE A 85 -33.19 -25.29 9.42
C PHE A 85 -34.03 -24.46 8.45
N THR A 86 -35.07 -23.85 8.98
CA THR A 86 -35.97 -22.91 8.28
C THR A 86 -36.18 -21.68 9.15
N GLY A 87 -36.62 -20.57 8.54
CA GLY A 87 -36.80 -19.29 9.24
C GLY A 87 -35.48 -18.53 9.47
N THR A 88 -35.41 -17.75 10.54
CA THR A 88 -34.23 -16.95 10.89
C THR A 88 -33.18 -17.77 11.64
N PHE A 89 -31.92 -17.30 11.65
CA PHE A 89 -30.85 -18.00 12.37
C PHE A 89 -31.14 -18.10 13.87
N GLU A 90 -31.68 -17.05 14.46
CA GLU A 90 -32.07 -16.98 15.86
C GLU A 90 -33.11 -18.05 16.21
N SER A 91 -34.06 -18.31 15.31
CA SER A 91 -35.13 -19.29 15.53
C SER A 91 -34.65 -20.75 15.59
N ALA A 92 -33.41 -21.02 15.18
CA ALA A 92 -32.81 -22.34 15.25
C ALA A 92 -31.94 -22.57 16.49
N ARG A 93 -31.77 -21.56 17.37
CA ARG A 93 -31.04 -21.73 18.63
C ARG A 93 -31.62 -22.87 19.45
N GLY A 94 -30.75 -23.72 19.97
CA GLY A 94 -31.12 -24.92 20.74
C GLY A 94 -31.57 -26.12 19.90
N LYS A 95 -31.73 -25.99 18.57
CA LYS A 95 -32.04 -27.15 17.71
C LYS A 95 -30.79 -28.05 17.52
N PRO A 96 -30.98 -29.36 17.27
CA PRO A 96 -29.87 -30.26 16.94
C PRO A 96 -29.02 -29.72 15.80
N TYR A 97 -27.71 -29.87 15.92
CA TYR A 97 -26.69 -29.42 14.97
C TYR A 97 -26.50 -27.90 14.83
N TYR A 98 -27.27 -27.06 15.53
CA TYR A 98 -27.14 -25.61 15.44
C TYR A 98 -25.78 -25.11 15.94
N GLU A 99 -25.19 -25.79 16.95
CA GLU A 99 -23.84 -25.47 17.42
C GLU A 99 -22.77 -25.57 16.30
N TYR A 100 -22.96 -26.46 15.32
CA TYR A 100 -22.02 -26.59 14.20
C TYR A 100 -22.24 -25.48 13.17
N PHE A 101 -23.48 -25.03 13.00
CA PHE A 101 -23.78 -23.83 12.21
C PHE A 101 -23.08 -22.61 12.80
N GLU A 102 -23.16 -22.39 14.12
CA GLU A 102 -22.48 -21.27 14.78
C GLU A 102 -20.96 -21.32 14.61
N ARG A 103 -20.36 -22.50 14.81
CA ARG A 103 -18.92 -22.71 14.59
C ARG A 103 -18.51 -22.41 13.14
N TYR A 104 -19.31 -22.85 12.18
CA TYR A 104 -19.07 -22.57 10.77
C TYR A 104 -19.24 -21.07 10.47
N PHE A 105 -20.32 -20.45 10.95
CA PHE A 105 -20.61 -19.03 10.73
C PHE A 105 -19.48 -18.14 11.25
N LYS A 106 -18.95 -18.45 12.44
CA LYS A 106 -17.77 -17.78 12.99
C LYS A 106 -16.56 -17.91 12.07
N LYS A 107 -16.22 -19.12 11.63
CA LYS A 107 -15.09 -19.35 10.71
C LYS A 107 -15.26 -18.68 9.36
N TRP A 108 -16.49 -18.68 8.82
CA TRP A 108 -16.81 -18.02 7.56
C TRP A 108 -16.66 -16.50 7.71
N ARG A 109 -17.14 -15.91 8.81
CA ARG A 109 -16.95 -14.48 9.12
C ARG A 109 -15.46 -14.13 9.24
N ASP A 110 -14.68 -14.93 9.96
CA ASP A 110 -13.23 -14.74 10.07
C ASP A 110 -12.51 -14.88 8.72
N LEU A 111 -13.01 -15.74 7.83
CA LEU A 111 -12.51 -15.85 6.46
C LEU A 111 -12.86 -14.62 5.63
N GLN A 112 -14.10 -14.12 5.70
CA GLN A 112 -14.50 -12.90 5.00
C GLN A 112 -13.68 -11.69 5.49
N ILE A 113 -13.47 -11.55 6.80
CA ILE A 113 -12.61 -10.49 7.37
C ILE A 113 -11.17 -10.59 6.86
N ARG A 114 -10.64 -11.82 6.71
CA ARG A 114 -9.28 -12.03 6.17
C ARG A 114 -9.20 -11.74 4.67
N LEU A 115 -10.24 -12.07 3.91
CA LEU A 115 -10.32 -11.81 2.48
C LEU A 115 -10.61 -10.33 2.18
N SER A 116 -11.32 -9.62 3.07
CA SER A 116 -11.60 -8.18 2.94
C SER A 116 -10.43 -7.30 3.37
N LYS A 117 -9.44 -7.87 4.07
CA LYS A 117 -8.21 -7.17 4.45
C LYS A 117 -7.15 -7.45 3.38
N PRO A 118 -6.53 -6.41 2.76
CA PRO A 118 -5.35 -6.66 1.95
C PRO A 118 -4.28 -7.33 2.82
N PRO A 119 -3.46 -8.25 2.29
CA PRO A 119 -2.48 -8.96 3.11
C PRO A 119 -1.52 -7.97 3.77
N PRO A 120 -0.94 -8.29 4.95
CA PRO A 120 -0.18 -7.33 5.76
C PRO A 120 0.97 -6.63 5.02
N LYS A 121 1.64 -7.33 4.09
CA LYS A 121 2.68 -6.74 3.24
C LYS A 121 2.13 -5.73 2.22
N LEU A 122 0.93 -5.97 1.70
CA LEU A 122 0.23 -5.01 0.85
C LEU A 122 -0.36 -3.86 1.67
N GLN A 123 -0.79 -4.07 2.93
CA GLN A 123 -1.20 -2.96 3.82
C GLN A 123 -0.04 -2.04 4.16
N ILE A 124 1.11 -2.58 4.58
CA ILE A 124 2.31 -1.80 4.88
C ILE A 124 2.78 -1.06 3.62
N ASN A 125 2.72 -1.70 2.44
CA ASN A 125 3.06 -1.04 1.19
C ASN A 125 2.00 -0.01 0.79
N LEU A 126 0.70 -0.28 0.90
CA LEU A 126 -0.37 0.69 0.59
C LEU A 126 -0.36 1.89 1.54
N GLU A 127 -0.09 1.70 2.83
CA GLU A 127 0.05 2.79 3.80
C GLU A 127 1.34 3.59 3.56
N LYS A 128 2.47 2.94 3.25
CA LYS A 128 3.71 3.63 2.83
C LYS A 128 3.53 4.38 1.52
N THR A 129 2.95 3.74 0.50
CA THR A 129 2.66 4.37 -0.79
C THR A 129 1.63 5.48 -0.63
N SER A 130 0.62 5.33 0.23
CA SER A 130 -0.35 6.39 0.53
C SER A 130 0.28 7.56 1.28
N HIS A 131 1.19 7.30 2.22
CA HIS A 131 1.93 8.33 2.95
C HIS A 131 2.90 9.08 2.00
N GLU A 132 3.68 8.37 1.19
CA GLU A 132 4.62 8.97 0.22
C GLU A 132 3.88 9.77 -0.86
N VAL A 133 2.76 9.26 -1.38
CA VAL A 133 1.91 9.99 -2.33
C VAL A 133 1.32 11.23 -1.67
N MET A 134 0.89 11.14 -0.40
CA MET A 134 0.37 12.30 0.34
C MET A 134 1.47 13.34 0.56
N MET A 135 2.67 12.94 0.99
CA MET A 135 3.82 13.82 1.17
C MET A 135 4.19 14.53 -0.14
N THR A 136 4.23 13.79 -1.25
CA THR A 136 4.49 14.37 -2.59
C THR A 136 3.41 15.40 -2.97
N ARG A 137 2.15 15.11 -2.67
CA ARG A 137 1.03 16.02 -2.93
C ARG A 137 1.13 17.28 -2.06
N LEU A 138 1.51 17.16 -0.78
CA LEU A 138 1.78 18.31 0.10
C LEU A 138 2.90 19.19 -0.46
N GLU A 139 4.01 18.60 -0.90
CA GLU A 139 5.12 19.34 -1.50
C GLU A 139 4.70 20.06 -2.80
N ASN A 140 3.93 19.38 -3.66
CA ASN A 140 3.42 19.97 -4.88
C ASN A 140 2.48 21.15 -4.59
N TRP A 141 1.56 21.01 -3.63
CA TRP A 141 0.71 22.12 -3.20
C TRP A 141 1.51 23.30 -2.65
N LEU A 142 2.57 23.04 -1.89
CA LEU A 142 3.45 24.08 -1.36
C LEU A 142 4.17 24.83 -2.49
N ARG A 143 4.69 24.09 -3.49
CA ARG A 143 5.31 24.67 -4.71
C ARG A 143 4.32 25.48 -5.53
N SER A 144 3.08 25.00 -5.64
CA SER A 144 1.98 25.69 -6.31
C SER A 144 1.33 26.79 -5.45
N THR A 145 1.92 27.13 -4.31
CA THR A 145 1.49 28.21 -3.42
C THR A 145 0.05 28.07 -2.88
N TYR A 146 -0.43 26.83 -2.70
CA TYR A 146 -1.76 26.60 -2.13
C TYR A 146 -1.83 27.09 -0.68
N THR A 147 -2.84 27.87 -0.36
CA THR A 147 -3.06 28.33 1.02
C THR A 147 -3.51 27.18 1.92
N PRO A 148 -3.30 27.26 3.25
CA PRO A 148 -3.80 26.26 4.19
C PRO A 148 -5.30 26.00 4.04
N ALA A 149 -6.11 27.03 3.77
CA ALA A 149 -7.55 26.87 3.56
C ALA A 149 -7.87 26.04 2.30
N GLN A 150 -7.12 26.20 1.21
CA GLN A 150 -7.29 25.39 0.00
C GLN A 150 -6.90 23.94 0.26
N VAL A 151 -5.75 23.69 0.90
CA VAL A 151 -5.32 22.32 1.26
C VAL A 151 -6.30 21.65 2.22
N PHE A 152 -6.87 22.40 3.17
CA PHE A 152 -7.89 21.88 4.08
C PHE A 152 -9.10 21.33 3.32
N LYS A 153 -9.56 22.05 2.29
CA LYS A 153 -10.65 21.62 1.41
C LYS A 153 -10.25 20.43 0.53
N GLU A 154 -9.05 20.44 -0.05
CA GLU A 154 -8.53 19.34 -0.89
C GLU A 154 -8.34 18.03 -0.10
N LEU A 155 -8.05 18.12 1.20
CA LEU A 155 -8.03 16.97 2.11
C LEU A 155 -9.43 16.49 2.51
N GLY A 156 -10.49 17.12 1.99
CA GLY A 156 -11.89 16.75 2.19
C GLY A 156 -12.48 17.26 3.50
N PHE A 157 -11.83 18.20 4.19
CA PHE A 157 -12.38 18.78 5.40
C PHE A 157 -13.41 19.88 5.10
N THR A 158 -14.42 19.95 5.95
CA THR A 158 -15.48 20.98 5.94
C THR A 158 -15.56 21.63 7.31
N GLY A 159 -15.98 22.90 7.36
CA GLY A 159 -16.10 23.65 8.62
C GLY A 159 -14.78 24.30 9.05
N SER A 160 -14.55 24.41 10.35
CA SER A 160 -13.35 25.07 10.91
C SER A 160 -12.20 24.08 11.14
N PHE A 161 -10.97 24.59 11.18
CA PHE A 161 -9.78 23.78 11.48
C PHE A 161 -9.91 23.04 12.81
N ALA A 162 -10.41 23.71 13.85
CA ALA A 162 -10.64 23.10 15.16
C ALA A 162 -11.61 21.90 15.11
N SER A 163 -12.65 21.99 14.26
CA SER A 163 -13.66 20.93 14.14
C SER A 163 -13.18 19.67 13.41
N ALA A 164 -12.05 19.75 12.70
CA ALA A 164 -11.46 18.61 11.98
C ALA A 164 -10.39 17.88 12.79
N ARG A 165 -10.03 18.37 13.99
CA ARG A 165 -9.03 17.77 14.85
C ARG A 165 -9.43 16.35 15.24
N GLY A 166 -8.54 15.38 14.98
CA GLY A 166 -8.79 13.96 15.22
C GLY A 166 -9.47 13.20 14.07
N LYS A 167 -9.80 13.87 12.95
CA LYS A 167 -10.28 13.20 11.73
C LYS A 167 -9.10 12.58 10.95
N PRO A 168 -9.35 11.52 10.16
CA PRO A 168 -8.34 10.98 9.23
C PRO A 168 -7.77 12.09 8.33
N ASN A 169 -6.47 12.01 8.03
CA ASN A 169 -5.69 12.97 7.24
C ASN A 169 -5.41 14.34 7.89
N TYR A 170 -5.91 14.61 9.09
CA TYR A 170 -5.71 15.91 9.74
C TYR A 170 -4.24 16.17 10.10
N GLU A 171 -3.48 15.10 10.37
CA GLU A 171 -2.03 15.16 10.58
C GLU A 171 -1.28 15.76 9.37
N TYR A 172 -1.72 15.47 8.14
CA TYR A 172 -1.12 16.03 6.92
C TYR A 172 -1.46 17.50 6.75
N PHE A 173 -2.65 17.92 7.19
CA PHE A 173 -3.01 19.34 7.23
C PHE A 173 -2.15 20.10 8.25
N GLU A 174 -1.93 19.55 9.45
CA GLU A 174 -1.04 20.16 10.45
C GLU A 174 0.39 20.26 9.93
N LEU A 175 0.88 19.20 9.27
CA LEU A 175 2.20 19.19 8.64
C LEU A 175 2.31 20.26 7.55
N TYR A 176 1.34 20.31 6.63
CA TYR A 176 1.30 21.33 5.58
C TYR A 176 1.28 22.74 6.16
N SER A 177 0.48 22.98 7.19
CA SER A 177 0.37 24.29 7.85
C SER A 177 1.71 24.74 8.45
N LYS A 178 2.50 23.81 9.01
CA LYS A 178 3.86 24.08 9.48
C LYS A 178 4.80 24.42 8.33
N MET A 179 4.77 23.64 7.24
CA MET A 179 5.59 23.88 6.04
C MET A 179 5.27 25.24 5.41
N TRP A 180 3.97 25.56 5.29
CA TRP A 180 3.48 26.83 4.79
C TRP A 180 3.95 28.00 5.67
N SER A 181 3.80 27.89 6.99
CA SER A 181 4.26 28.91 7.93
C SER A 181 5.78 29.13 7.84
N ALA A 182 6.56 28.06 7.71
CA ALA A 182 8.00 28.14 7.49
C ALA A 182 8.35 28.82 6.14
N LEU A 183 7.60 28.51 5.07
CA LEU A 183 7.76 29.16 3.77
C LEU A 183 7.45 30.65 3.86
N GLN A 184 6.31 31.03 4.46
CA GLN A 184 5.95 32.43 4.65
C GLN A 184 6.99 33.16 5.50
N THR A 185 7.52 32.52 6.54
CA THR A 185 8.61 33.10 7.34
C THR A 185 9.87 33.33 6.51
N ARG A 186 10.20 32.42 5.57
CA ARG A 186 11.35 32.58 4.65
C ARG A 186 11.10 33.69 3.62
N LEU A 187 9.90 33.78 3.07
CA LEU A 187 9.52 34.80 2.09
C LEU A 187 9.40 36.19 2.71
N SER A 188 8.97 36.28 3.96
CA SER A 188 8.86 37.53 4.73
C SER A 188 10.18 37.99 5.35
N ARG A 189 11.22 37.14 5.33
CA ARG A 189 12.57 37.59 5.72
C ARG A 189 13.09 38.50 4.60
N PRO A 190 13.61 39.69 4.92
CA PRO A 190 14.36 40.47 3.95
C PRO A 190 15.51 39.59 3.43
N PRO A 191 15.85 39.66 2.12
CA PRO A 191 16.92 38.87 1.57
C PRO A 191 18.17 39.08 2.44
N PRO A 192 18.89 38.01 2.82
CA PRO A 192 20.12 38.18 3.55
C PRO A 192 21.01 39.12 2.73
N LYS A 193 21.62 40.13 3.37
CA LYS A 193 22.68 40.91 2.72
C LYS A 193 23.76 39.90 2.32
N LEU A 194 23.80 39.51 1.05
CA LEU A 194 24.82 38.61 0.52
C LEU A 194 26.17 39.29 0.74
N GLN A 195 26.96 38.79 1.70
CA GLN A 195 28.40 38.98 1.64
C GLN A 195 28.88 38.06 0.51
N LYS A 196 28.98 38.61 -0.72
CA LYS A 196 29.56 37.90 -1.86
C LYS A 196 30.95 37.42 -1.46
N THR A 197 31.27 36.15 -1.71
CA THR A 197 32.65 35.69 -1.54
C THR A 197 33.56 36.48 -2.48
N THR A 198 34.84 36.65 -2.11
CA THR A 198 35.82 37.38 -2.95
C THR A 198 35.94 36.80 -4.35
N HIS A 199 35.71 35.48 -4.52
CA HIS A 199 35.70 34.78 -5.80
C HIS A 199 34.47 35.14 -6.66
N GLU A 200 33.26 35.08 -6.09
CA GLU A 200 32.01 35.38 -6.83
C GLU A 200 31.94 36.84 -7.27
N ALA A 201 32.37 37.77 -6.40
CA ALA A 201 32.45 39.19 -6.76
C ALA A 201 33.46 39.44 -7.90
N MET A 202 34.53 38.64 -7.97
CA MET A 202 35.50 38.74 -9.05
C MET A 202 34.94 38.21 -10.37
N MET A 203 34.27 37.05 -10.36
CA MET A 203 33.64 36.47 -11.56
C MET A 203 32.61 37.41 -12.18
N GLU A 204 31.78 38.06 -11.37
CA GLU A 204 30.81 39.05 -11.85
C GLU A 204 31.50 40.29 -12.45
N ARG A 205 32.63 40.73 -11.88
CA ARG A 205 33.44 41.82 -12.48
C ARG A 205 34.01 41.41 -13.84
N LEU A 206 34.51 40.18 -13.96
CA LEU A 206 35.01 39.66 -15.25
C LEU A 206 33.91 39.66 -16.31
N GLU A 207 32.70 39.16 -15.98
CA GLU A 207 31.57 39.17 -16.91
C GLU A 207 31.14 40.58 -17.30
N LYS A 208 31.10 41.50 -16.32
CA LYS A 208 30.79 42.90 -16.57
C LYS A 208 31.80 43.54 -17.52
N TRP A 209 33.09 43.33 -17.29
CA TRP A 209 34.14 43.82 -18.19
C TRP A 209 34.05 43.22 -19.59
N LEU A 210 33.69 41.94 -19.70
CA LEU A 210 33.49 41.28 -20.99
C LEU A 210 32.31 41.90 -21.77
N ARG A 211 31.19 42.15 -21.10
CA ARG A 211 30.02 42.84 -21.67
C ARG A 211 30.32 44.28 -22.06
N SER A 212 31.15 44.97 -21.28
CA SER A 212 31.62 46.33 -21.56
C SER A 212 32.77 46.39 -22.56
N THR A 213 33.12 45.27 -23.22
CA THR A 213 34.19 45.19 -24.23
C THR A 213 35.58 45.63 -23.75
N TYR A 214 35.89 45.45 -22.46
CA TYR A 214 37.21 45.79 -21.95
C TYR A 214 38.29 44.93 -22.62
N THR A 215 39.36 45.55 -23.07
CA THR A 215 40.50 44.80 -23.62
C THR A 215 41.26 44.06 -22.51
N PRO A 216 41.98 42.97 -22.82
CA PRO A 216 42.84 42.31 -21.84
C PRO A 216 43.82 43.27 -21.15
N ALA A 217 44.34 44.28 -21.87
CA ALA A 217 45.23 45.28 -21.28
C ALA A 217 44.52 46.17 -20.23
N GLN A 218 43.23 46.49 -20.42
CA GLN A 218 42.44 47.24 -19.43
C GLN A 218 42.14 46.39 -18.20
N VAL A 219 41.70 45.14 -18.38
CA VAL A 219 41.45 44.23 -17.26
C VAL A 219 42.72 43.92 -16.46
N PHE A 220 43.88 43.82 -17.13
CA PHE A 220 45.17 43.64 -16.46
C PHE A 220 45.47 44.77 -15.46
N LYS A 221 45.18 46.02 -15.84
CA LYS A 221 45.33 47.19 -14.96
C LYS A 221 44.30 47.20 -13.84
N GLU A 222 43.04 46.88 -14.13
CA GLU A 222 41.96 46.82 -13.14
C GLU A 222 42.18 45.74 -12.07
N LEU A 223 42.89 44.65 -12.43
CA LEU A 223 43.32 43.63 -11.48
C LEU A 223 44.57 44.03 -10.67
N GLY A 224 45.09 45.25 -10.88
CA GLY A 224 46.21 45.81 -10.14
C GLY A 224 47.58 45.36 -10.64
N PHE A 225 47.68 44.75 -11.82
CA PHE A 225 48.96 44.37 -12.38
C PHE A 225 49.67 45.54 -13.08
N THR A 226 50.99 45.56 -12.94
CA THR A 226 51.90 46.49 -13.62
C THR A 226 52.93 45.71 -14.43
N GLY A 227 53.49 46.34 -15.47
CA GLY A 227 54.47 45.69 -16.36
C GLY A 227 53.83 44.85 -17.48
N THR A 228 54.49 43.76 -17.87
CA THR A 228 54.04 42.89 -18.96
C THR A 228 53.19 41.72 -18.45
N PHE A 229 52.36 41.13 -19.31
CA PHE A 229 51.56 39.96 -18.93
C PHE A 229 52.40 38.81 -18.40
N ALA A 230 53.57 38.56 -19.01
CA ALA A 230 54.51 37.53 -18.55
C ALA A 230 55.03 37.78 -17.12
N SER A 231 55.23 39.05 -16.75
CA SER A 231 55.76 39.43 -15.42
C SER A 231 54.76 39.26 -14.27
N ALA A 232 53.48 39.04 -14.56
CA ALA A 232 52.43 38.84 -13.56
C ALA A 232 52.12 37.36 -13.28
N ARG A 233 52.75 36.42 -14.01
CA ARG A 233 52.51 34.99 -13.85
C ARG A 233 52.89 34.53 -12.44
N GLY A 234 51.96 33.91 -11.73
CA GLY A 234 52.12 33.47 -10.34
C GLY A 234 51.76 34.52 -9.27
N LYS A 235 51.38 35.74 -9.66
CA LYS A 235 50.84 36.73 -8.71
C LYS A 235 49.39 36.43 -8.34
N PRO A 236 48.92 36.85 -7.15
CA PRO A 236 47.51 36.79 -6.78
C PRO A 236 46.63 37.45 -7.85
N ASN A 237 45.46 36.86 -8.10
CA ASN A 237 44.49 37.26 -9.13
C ASN A 237 44.88 36.99 -10.60
N TYR A 238 46.07 36.47 -10.88
CA TYR A 238 46.51 36.24 -12.26
C TYR A 238 45.67 35.14 -12.94
N GLU A 239 45.16 34.19 -12.15
CA GLU A 239 44.21 33.17 -12.61
C GLU A 239 42.94 33.79 -13.24
N TYR A 240 42.43 34.90 -12.68
CA TYR A 240 41.26 35.61 -13.22
C TYR A 240 41.60 36.35 -14.51
N PHE A 241 42.83 36.87 -14.62
CA PHE A 241 43.31 37.47 -15.86
C PHE A 241 43.45 36.44 -16.99
N GLU A 242 43.97 35.25 -16.70
CA GLU A 242 44.04 34.15 -17.66
C GLU A 242 42.63 33.70 -18.09
N LEU A 243 41.71 33.59 -17.13
CA LEU A 243 40.32 33.25 -17.40
C LEU A 243 39.65 34.30 -18.29
N TYR A 244 39.78 35.58 -17.96
CA TYR A 244 39.26 36.67 -18.76
C TYR A 244 39.84 36.67 -20.19
N SER A 245 41.16 36.47 -20.32
CA SER A 245 41.83 36.43 -21.62
C SER A 245 41.33 35.28 -22.50
N LYS A 246 40.98 34.11 -21.91
CA LYS A 246 40.34 33.01 -22.63
C LYS A 246 38.93 33.38 -23.09
N MET A 247 38.11 33.95 -22.20
CA MET A 247 36.75 34.39 -22.54
C MET A 247 36.75 35.45 -23.65
N TRP A 248 37.67 36.41 -23.59
CA TRP A 248 37.86 37.46 -24.59
C TRP A 248 38.20 36.89 -25.97
N ARG A 249 39.13 35.93 -26.06
CA ARG A 249 39.47 35.28 -27.34
C ARG A 249 38.28 34.58 -27.98
N VAL A 250 37.48 33.87 -27.18
CA VAL A 250 36.25 33.20 -27.66
C VAL A 250 35.22 34.21 -28.16
N LEU A 251 35.07 35.35 -27.47
CA LEU A 251 34.18 36.42 -27.90
C LEU A 251 34.64 37.00 -29.25
N GLN A 252 35.93 37.30 -29.39
CA GLN A 252 36.50 37.86 -30.62
C GLN A 252 36.40 36.88 -31.79
N SER A 253 36.65 35.58 -31.57
CA SER A 253 36.51 34.56 -32.63
C SER A 253 35.08 34.40 -33.13
N ARG A 254 34.08 34.59 -32.25
CA ARG A 254 32.66 34.56 -32.64
C ARG A 254 32.29 35.80 -33.45
N LEU A 255 32.72 36.97 -32.99
CA LEU A 255 32.46 38.25 -33.68
C LEU A 255 33.15 38.36 -35.05
N SER A 256 34.21 37.57 -35.31
CA SER A 256 34.91 37.53 -36.60
C SER A 256 34.41 36.42 -37.55
N GLN A 257 33.48 35.56 -37.11
CA GLN A 257 32.76 34.60 -37.96
C GLN A 257 31.42 35.13 -38.48
N ASP A 258 30.92 36.23 -37.91
CA ASP A 258 29.68 36.91 -38.29
C ASP A 258 29.92 38.13 -39.22
N ILE A 259 31.11 38.22 -39.85
CA ILE A 259 31.49 39.19 -40.90
C ILE A 259 31.87 38.41 -42.15
#